data_AF-G8ZYA0-F1
#
_entry.id   AF-G8ZYA0-F1
#
_cell.length_a   1.000
_cell.length_b   1.000
_cell.length_c   1.000
_cell.angle_alpha   90.00
_cell.angle_beta   90.00
_cell.angle_gamma   90.00
#
_symmetry.space_group_name_H-M   'P 1'
#
loop_
_entity.id
_entity.type
_entity.pdbx_description
1 polymer ?
#
loop_
_entity_poly.entity_id
_entity_poly.type
_entity_poly.pdbx_seq_one_letter_code
_entity_poly.pdbx_strand_id
1 'polypeptide(L)'
;MSRYNCLQILLYAGVFLMALGNFLFLFIEKGSPNWLVGLFLIPANLGQGITFPATLFTFIFAFPKSRQATATSTLYLFRSIGSVWGVAMSTGVIQLYFGKSLRSNLKDLLDEDKINELVTKITSNSSYIEKLHGELKDVVIDVLILARKKTHLLSTILSLLALAFCVIKEFLKKPKIKEEGTYCER
;
A
#
# COMPACT_ATOMS: atom_id res chain seq x y z
N MET A 1 18.53 21.07 17.16
CA MET A 1 18.52 19.64 16.76
C MET A 1 17.24 18.86 17.12
N SER A 2 16.43 19.25 18.12
CA SER A 2 15.32 18.40 18.64
C SER A 2 14.14 18.14 17.66
N ARG A 3 13.68 19.15 16.90
CA ARG A 3 12.45 19.01 16.09
C ARG A 3 12.58 18.06 14.90
N TYR A 4 13.72 18.05 14.21
CA TYR A 4 13.94 17.17 13.05
C TYR A 4 13.93 15.68 13.44
N ASN A 5 14.55 15.32 14.56
CA ASN A 5 14.54 13.94 15.06
C ASN A 5 13.13 13.48 15.46
N CYS A 6 12.33 14.37 16.07
CA CYS A 6 10.93 14.07 16.40
C CYS A 6 10.08 13.75 15.15
N LEU A 7 10.30 14.48 14.05
CA LEU A 7 9.63 14.21 12.78
C LEU A 7 10.05 12.87 12.17
N GLN A 8 11.34 12.51 12.26
CA GLN A 8 11.84 11.22 11.79
C GLN A 8 11.25 10.06 12.61
N ILE A 9 11.18 10.20 13.94
CA ILE A 9 10.54 9.22 14.82
C ILE A 9 9.06 9.05 14.47
N LEU A 10 8.35 10.15 14.25
CA LEU A 10 6.94 10.13 13.87
C LEU A 10 6.73 9.45 12.51
N LEU A 11 7.63 9.69 11.55
CA LEU A 11 7.63 9.01 10.25
C LEU A 11 7.84 7.50 10.41
N TYR A 12 8.82 7.07 11.20
CA TYR A 12 9.06 5.66 11.44
C TYR A 12 7.88 4.98 12.15
N ALA A 13 7.29 5.65 13.15
CA ALA A 13 6.09 5.16 13.82
C ALA A 13 4.90 5.03 12.85
N GLY A 14 4.71 5.99 11.95
CA GLY A 14 3.67 5.95 10.92
C GLY A 14 3.85 4.79 9.94
N VAL A 15 5.07 4.58 9.44
CA VAL A 15 5.37 3.46 8.52
C VAL A 15 5.22 2.12 9.23
N PHE A 16 5.65 2.01 10.50
CA PHE A 16 5.46 0.82 11.30
C PHE A 16 3.97 0.50 11.50
N LEU A 17 3.17 1.50 11.88
CA LEU A 17 1.74 1.34 12.07
C LEU A 17 1.02 0.95 10.77
N MET A 18 1.45 1.50 9.64
CA MET A 18 0.93 1.17 8.30
C MET A 18 1.28 -0.28 7.91
N ALA A 19 2.52 -0.71 8.13
CA ALA A 19 2.94 -2.09 7.87
C ALA A 19 2.23 -3.08 8.79
N LEU A 20 2.06 -2.73 10.06
CA LEU A 20 1.28 -3.51 11.02
C LEU A 20 -0.16 -3.66 10.53
N GLY A 21 -0.84 -2.57 10.16
CA GLY A 21 -2.20 -2.63 9.60
C GLY A 21 -2.31 -3.53 8.36
N ASN A 22 -1.37 -3.43 7.42
CA ASN A 22 -1.33 -4.31 6.25
C ASN A 22 -1.10 -5.78 6.61
N PHE A 23 -0.22 -6.05 7.57
CA PHE A 23 0.04 -7.40 8.05
C PHE A 23 -1.17 -8.01 8.76
N LEU A 24 -1.87 -7.26 9.62
CA LEU A 24 -3.11 -7.74 10.25
C LEU A 24 -4.21 -8.02 9.21
N PHE A 25 -4.26 -7.25 8.12
CA PHE A 25 -5.21 -7.50 7.03
C PHE A 25 -4.99 -8.85 6.33
N LEU A 26 -3.76 -9.39 6.34
CA LEU A 26 -3.50 -10.74 5.82
C LEU A 26 -4.05 -11.86 6.71
N PHE A 27 -4.10 -11.63 8.02
CA PHE A 27 -4.61 -12.60 8.98
C PHE A 27 -6.14 -12.69 8.99
N ILE A 28 -6.83 -11.82 8.27
CA ILE A 28 -8.28 -11.88 8.12
C ILE A 28 -8.68 -13.06 7.23
N GLU A 29 -9.43 -13.99 7.81
CA GLU A 29 -10.02 -15.15 7.14
C GLU A 29 -11.52 -14.98 6.86
N LYS A 30 -12.03 -15.82 5.93
CA LYS A 30 -13.43 -15.87 5.53
C LYS A 30 -14.29 -16.18 6.77
N GLY A 31 -14.95 -15.17 7.32
CA GLY A 31 -15.80 -15.30 8.51
C GLY A 31 -15.51 -14.30 9.62
N SER A 32 -14.48 -13.46 9.48
CA SER A 32 -14.24 -12.39 10.46
C SER A 32 -15.39 -11.38 10.46
N PRO A 33 -15.94 -10.99 11.63
CA PRO A 33 -17.03 -10.04 11.70
C PRO A 33 -16.63 -8.69 11.07
N ASN A 34 -17.54 -8.04 10.35
CA ASN A 34 -17.27 -6.78 9.63
C ASN A 34 -16.68 -5.68 10.54
N TRP A 35 -17.00 -5.70 11.83
CA TRP A 35 -16.41 -4.79 12.81
C TRP A 35 -14.91 -5.00 13.02
N LEU A 36 -14.44 -6.26 12.99
CA LEU A 36 -13.00 -6.58 13.05
C LEU A 36 -12.26 -6.02 11.83
N VAL A 37 -12.84 -6.15 10.64
CA VAL A 37 -12.29 -5.57 9.41
C VAL A 37 -12.15 -4.04 9.54
N GLY A 38 -13.19 -3.38 10.06
CA GLY A 38 -13.15 -1.94 10.34
C GLY A 38 -12.04 -1.56 11.34
N LEU A 39 -11.90 -2.34 12.42
CA LEU A 39 -10.88 -2.11 13.45
C LEU A 39 -9.45 -2.25 12.89
N PHE A 40 -9.19 -3.20 12.01
CA PHE A 40 -7.87 -3.36 11.37
C PHE A 40 -7.56 -2.31 10.30
N LEU A 41 -8.59 -1.66 9.76
CA LEU A 41 -8.43 -0.56 8.81
C LEU A 41 -7.96 0.73 9.50
N ILE A 42 -8.31 0.92 10.77
CA ILE A 42 -7.93 2.10 11.57
C ILE A 42 -6.40 2.29 11.65
N PRO A 43 -5.59 1.32 12.13
CA PRO A 43 -4.15 1.50 12.21
C PRO A 43 -3.50 1.74 10.85
N ALA A 44 -3.97 1.08 9.78
CA ALA A 44 -3.47 1.29 8.43
C ALA A 44 -3.69 2.73 7.93
N ASN A 45 -4.88 3.29 8.16
CA ASN A 45 -5.21 4.66 7.77
C ASN A 45 -4.52 5.70 8.66
N LEU A 46 -4.42 5.45 9.97
CA LEU A 46 -3.69 6.31 10.89
C LEU A 46 -2.21 6.37 10.52
N GLY A 47 -1.58 5.23 10.20
CA GLY A 47 -0.20 5.18 9.73
C GLY A 47 0.04 6.02 8.48
N GLN A 48 -0.88 5.94 7.49
CA GLN A 48 -0.84 6.81 6.31
C GLN A 48 -0.98 8.30 6.67
N GLY A 49 -1.94 8.64 7.54
CA GLY A 49 -2.21 10.00 7.99
C GLY A 49 -1.04 10.64 8.74
N ILE A 50 -0.25 9.84 9.46
CA ILE A 50 0.97 10.29 10.13
C ILE A 50 2.13 10.43 9.14
N THR A 51 2.30 9.44 8.24
CA THR A 51 3.46 9.35 7.35
C THR A 51 3.50 10.49 6.32
N PHE A 52 2.36 10.88 5.73
CA PHE A 52 2.35 11.91 4.68
C PHE A 52 2.82 13.29 5.18
N PRO A 53 2.25 13.88 6.24
CA PRO A 53 2.75 15.15 6.76
C PRO A 53 4.17 15.03 7.31
N ALA A 54 4.51 13.94 8.01
CA ALA A 54 5.86 13.75 8.54
C ALA A 54 6.92 13.70 7.42
N THR A 55 6.61 13.04 6.29
CA THR A 55 7.49 12.98 5.11
C THR A 55 7.66 14.36 4.50
N LEU A 56 6.55 15.08 4.30
CA LEU A 56 6.55 16.42 3.73
C LEU A 56 7.42 17.38 4.56
N PHE A 57 7.18 17.46 5.87
CA PHE A 57 7.98 18.33 6.73
C PHE A 57 9.45 17.90 6.79
N THR A 58 9.74 16.59 6.87
CA THR A 58 11.12 16.08 6.85
C THR A 58 11.85 16.52 5.58
N PHE A 59 11.16 16.50 4.42
CA PHE A 59 11.72 16.94 3.15
C PHE A 59 11.93 18.46 3.13
N ILE A 60 10.95 19.25 3.60
CA ILE A 60 11.05 20.72 3.68
C ILE A 60 12.22 21.16 4.57
N PHE A 61 12.46 20.49 5.70
CA PHE A 61 13.58 20.78 6.60
C PHE A 61 14.94 20.34 6.04
N ALA A 62 14.97 19.43 5.07
CA ALA A 62 16.21 18.98 4.44
C ALA A 62 16.76 19.97 3.40
N PHE A 63 15.94 20.90 2.91
CA PHE A 63 16.32 21.88 1.88
C PHE A 63 16.25 23.33 2.38
N PRO A 64 17.09 24.23 1.85
CA PRO A 64 17.01 25.66 2.15
C PRO A 64 15.71 26.27 1.61
N LYS A 65 15.20 27.32 2.27
CA LYS A 65 13.90 27.95 1.95
C LYS A 65 13.72 28.33 0.47
N SER A 66 14.78 28.78 -0.19
CA SER A 66 14.75 29.12 -1.62
C SER A 66 14.42 27.97 -2.55
N ARG A 67 14.63 26.71 -2.12
CA ARG A 67 14.40 25.50 -2.92
C ARG A 67 13.24 24.64 -2.39
N GLN A 68 12.54 25.08 -1.34
CA GLN A 68 11.47 24.31 -0.72
C GLN A 68 10.28 24.07 -1.66
N ALA A 69 9.92 25.06 -2.48
CA ALA A 69 8.84 24.92 -3.46
C ALA A 69 9.16 23.80 -4.46
N THR A 70 10.32 23.84 -5.11
CA THR A 70 10.76 22.82 -6.06
C THR A 70 10.88 21.44 -5.42
N ALA A 71 11.49 21.34 -4.23
CA ALA A 71 11.63 20.09 -3.51
C ALA A 71 10.27 19.47 -3.17
N THR A 72 9.30 20.30 -2.76
CA THR A 72 7.93 19.87 -2.46
C THR A 72 7.24 19.35 -3.72
N SER A 73 7.32 20.08 -4.83
CA SER A 73 6.78 19.63 -6.13
C SER A 73 7.37 18.30 -6.56
N THR A 74 8.69 18.12 -6.46
CA THR A 74 9.37 16.86 -6.76
C THR A 74 8.86 15.71 -5.89
N LEU A 75 8.69 15.93 -4.58
CA LEU A 75 8.13 14.94 -3.66
C LEU A 75 6.71 14.53 -4.07
N TYR A 76 5.85 15.48 -4.40
CA TYR A 76 4.49 15.20 -4.86
C TYR A 76 4.46 14.46 -6.21
N LEU A 77 5.39 14.75 -7.11
CA LEU A 77 5.53 14.02 -8.37
C LEU A 77 5.87 12.55 -8.11
N PHE A 78 6.90 12.26 -7.31
CA PHE A 78 7.26 10.88 -6.94
C PHE A 78 6.11 10.16 -6.25
N ARG A 79 5.39 10.86 -5.38
CA ARG A 79 4.24 10.33 -4.67
C ARG A 79 3.10 9.97 -5.63
N SER A 80 2.77 10.84 -6.59
CA SER A 80 1.73 10.60 -7.58
C SER A 80 2.07 9.40 -8.45
N ILE A 81 3.31 9.32 -8.93
CA ILE A 81 3.83 8.17 -9.69
C ILE A 81 3.69 6.90 -8.86
N GLY A 82 4.13 6.91 -7.60
CA GLY A 82 4.00 5.76 -6.70
C GLY A 82 2.56 5.27 -6.54
N SER A 83 1.60 6.19 -6.38
CA SER A 83 0.17 5.83 -6.28
C SER A 83 -0.37 5.19 -7.57
N VAL A 84 -0.05 5.75 -8.74
CA VAL A 84 -0.48 5.21 -10.03
C VAL A 84 0.08 3.81 -10.24
N TRP A 85 1.39 3.62 -10.00
CA TRP A 85 2.04 2.32 -10.10
C TRP A 85 1.50 1.30 -9.10
N GLY A 86 1.24 1.72 -7.86
CA GLY A 86 0.68 0.85 -6.81
C GLY A 86 -0.72 0.33 -7.17
N VAL A 87 -1.59 1.21 -7.66
CA VAL A 87 -2.95 0.82 -8.09
C VAL A 87 -2.88 -0.07 -9.33
N ALA A 88 -2.07 0.30 -10.35
CA ALA A 88 -1.93 -0.49 -11.58
C ALA A 88 -1.38 -1.91 -11.29
N MET A 89 -0.35 -2.02 -10.45
CA MET A 89 0.22 -3.31 -10.05
C MET A 89 -0.80 -4.15 -9.28
N SER A 90 -1.52 -3.55 -8.33
CA SER A 90 -2.54 -4.25 -7.55
C SER A 90 -3.66 -4.79 -8.45
N THR A 91 -4.16 -3.97 -9.37
CA THR A 91 -5.20 -4.37 -10.33
C THR A 91 -4.71 -5.45 -11.29
N GLY A 92 -3.49 -5.31 -11.82
CA GLY A 92 -2.90 -6.31 -12.71
C GLY A 92 -2.75 -7.68 -12.04
N VAL A 93 -2.32 -7.70 -10.78
CA VAL A 93 -2.23 -8.93 -9.98
C VAL A 93 -3.62 -9.55 -9.81
N ILE A 94 -4.62 -8.78 -9.41
CA ILE A 94 -6.00 -9.29 -9.26
C ILE A 94 -6.48 -9.89 -10.58
N GLN A 95 -6.32 -9.19 -11.70
CA GLN A 95 -6.78 -9.65 -13.02
C GLN A 95 -6.06 -10.95 -13.46
N LEU A 96 -4.74 -11.05 -13.25
CA LEU A 96 -3.96 -12.24 -13.59
C LEU A 96 -4.41 -13.46 -12.78
N TYR A 97 -4.55 -13.31 -11.45
CA TYR A 97 -4.97 -14.42 -10.59
C TYR A 97 -6.44 -14.79 -10.81
N PHE A 98 -7.30 -13.79 -10.97
CA PHE A 98 -8.72 -13.99 -11.23
C PHE A 98 -8.93 -14.71 -12.56
N GLY A 99 -8.33 -14.23 -13.66
CA GLY A 99 -8.40 -14.89 -14.96
C GLY A 99 -7.83 -16.30 -14.95
N LYS A 100 -6.64 -16.50 -14.36
CA LYS A 100 -6.01 -17.83 -14.29
C LYS A 100 -6.84 -18.84 -13.50
N SER A 101 -7.42 -18.41 -12.37
CA SER A 101 -8.21 -19.29 -11.51
C SER A 101 -9.59 -19.58 -12.12
N LEU A 102 -10.23 -18.61 -12.75
CA LEU A 102 -11.52 -18.80 -13.42
C LEU A 102 -11.36 -19.78 -14.60
N ARG A 103 -10.30 -19.59 -15.40
CA ARG A 103 -9.92 -20.48 -16.51
C ARG A 103 -9.61 -21.90 -16.08
N SER A 104 -9.07 -22.09 -14.86
CA SER A 104 -8.77 -23.43 -14.33
C SER A 104 -9.98 -24.14 -13.72
N ASN A 105 -10.94 -23.39 -13.14
CA ASN A 105 -12.12 -23.98 -12.49
C ASN A 105 -13.30 -24.17 -13.45
N LEU A 106 -13.37 -23.39 -14.53
CA LEU A 106 -14.47 -23.44 -15.51
C LEU A 106 -14.07 -24.07 -16.85
N LYS A 107 -12.86 -24.63 -16.96
CA LYS A 107 -12.36 -25.24 -18.20
C LYS A 107 -13.23 -26.38 -18.72
N ASP A 108 -13.95 -27.06 -17.84
CA ASP A 108 -14.89 -28.15 -18.15
C ASP A 108 -16.35 -27.66 -18.34
N LEU A 109 -16.67 -26.41 -18.00
CA LEU A 109 -18.06 -25.91 -17.92
C LEU A 109 -18.35 -24.74 -18.88
N LEU A 110 -17.37 -23.91 -19.23
CA LEU A 110 -17.57 -22.72 -20.04
C LEU A 110 -16.43 -22.48 -21.05
N ASP A 111 -16.82 -21.90 -22.18
CA ASP A 111 -15.92 -21.47 -23.25
C ASP A 111 -15.05 -20.27 -22.83
N GLU A 112 -13.82 -20.21 -23.35
CA GLU A 112 -12.79 -19.24 -22.97
C GLU A 112 -13.23 -17.77 -23.19
N ASP A 113 -14.03 -17.53 -24.22
CA ASP A 113 -14.54 -16.20 -24.54
C ASP A 113 -15.54 -15.70 -23.49
N LYS A 114 -16.38 -16.59 -22.94
CA LYS A 114 -17.32 -16.24 -21.87
C LYS A 114 -16.60 -15.98 -20.55
N ILE A 115 -15.48 -16.67 -20.29
CA ILE A 115 -14.65 -16.43 -19.11
C ILE A 115 -14.05 -15.02 -19.18
N ASN A 116 -13.48 -14.62 -20.33
CA ASN A 116 -12.93 -13.28 -20.51
C ASN A 116 -14.01 -12.18 -20.42
N GLU A 117 -15.20 -12.44 -20.96
CA GLU A 117 -16.35 -11.54 -20.85
C GLU A 117 -16.79 -11.37 -19.39
N LEU A 118 -16.84 -12.45 -18.61
CA LEU A 118 -17.15 -12.42 -17.17
C LEU A 118 -16.11 -11.65 -16.37
N VAL A 119 -14.81 -11.88 -16.63
CA VAL A 119 -13.71 -11.11 -16.00
C VAL A 119 -13.88 -9.62 -16.28
N THR A 120 -14.17 -9.25 -17.52
CA THR A 120 -14.35 -7.86 -17.94
C THR A 120 -15.59 -7.23 -17.30
N LYS A 121 -16.71 -7.97 -17.26
CA LYS A 121 -17.98 -7.52 -16.65
C LYS A 121 -17.88 -7.38 -15.14
N ILE A 122 -17.24 -8.32 -14.45
CA ILE A 122 -17.05 -8.29 -12.99
C ILE A 122 -16.08 -7.16 -12.60
N THR A 123 -15.01 -6.98 -13.37
CA THR A 123 -14.03 -5.90 -13.11
C THR A 123 -14.64 -4.52 -13.37
N SER A 124 -15.51 -4.40 -14.39
CA SER A 124 -16.18 -3.14 -14.73
C SER A 124 -17.38 -2.84 -13.84
N ASN A 125 -18.05 -3.86 -13.30
CA ASN A 125 -19.26 -3.73 -12.49
C ASN A 125 -19.27 -4.74 -11.34
N SER A 126 -18.91 -4.28 -10.14
CA SER A 126 -18.98 -5.12 -8.92
C SER A 126 -20.41 -5.58 -8.59
N SER A 127 -21.45 -4.82 -8.99
CA SER A 127 -22.86 -5.23 -8.85
C SER A 127 -23.25 -6.39 -9.78
N TYR A 128 -22.42 -6.76 -10.76
CA TYR A 128 -22.65 -7.94 -11.58
C TYR A 128 -22.45 -9.23 -10.78
N ILE A 129 -21.69 -9.18 -9.69
CA ILE A 129 -21.49 -10.30 -8.75
C ILE A 129 -22.80 -10.69 -8.05
N GLU A 130 -23.70 -9.73 -7.80
CA GLU A 130 -25.02 -10.02 -7.22
C GLU A 130 -26.00 -10.65 -8.21
N LYS A 131 -25.79 -10.43 -9.52
CA LYS A 131 -26.63 -11.01 -10.57
C LYS A 131 -26.24 -12.43 -10.95
N LEU A 132 -25.05 -12.90 -10.56
CA LEU A 132 -24.65 -14.30 -10.70
C LEU A 132 -25.42 -15.17 -9.70
N HIS A 133 -26.04 -16.26 -10.18
CA HIS A 133 -26.79 -17.20 -9.36
C HIS A 133 -26.02 -18.52 -9.16
N GLY A 134 -26.15 -19.14 -7.99
CA GLY A 134 -25.71 -20.51 -7.70
C GLY A 134 -24.19 -20.70 -7.53
N GLU A 135 -23.72 -21.90 -7.88
CA GLU A 135 -22.34 -22.40 -7.72
C GLU A 135 -21.27 -21.48 -8.35
N LEU A 136 -21.61 -20.80 -9.44
CA LEU A 136 -20.76 -19.81 -10.12
C LEU A 136 -20.44 -18.59 -9.25
N LYS A 137 -21.38 -18.14 -8.42
CA LYS A 137 -21.18 -17.00 -7.51
C LYS A 137 -20.18 -17.35 -6.42
N ASP A 138 -20.31 -18.54 -5.84
CA ASP A 138 -19.42 -19.01 -4.77
C ASP A 138 -17.98 -19.21 -5.28
N VAL A 139 -17.82 -19.81 -6.47
CA VAL A 139 -16.50 -19.92 -7.12
C VAL A 139 -15.87 -18.54 -7.38
N VAL A 140 -16.65 -17.57 -7.89
CA VAL A 140 -16.16 -16.20 -8.15
C VAL A 140 -15.76 -15.50 -6.85
N ILE A 141 -16.57 -15.61 -5.79
CA ILE A 141 -16.26 -15.03 -4.47
C ILE A 141 -15.00 -15.65 -3.89
N ASP A 142 -14.84 -16.95 -4.01
CA ASP A 142 -13.67 -17.70 -3.54
C ASP A 142 -12.39 -17.27 -4.26
N VAL A 143 -12.46 -17.15 -5.58
CA VAL A 143 -11.34 -16.66 -6.40
C VAL A 143 -11.01 -15.20 -6.08
N LEU A 144 -12.01 -14.35 -5.86
CA LEU A 144 -11.79 -12.95 -5.45
C LEU A 144 -11.10 -12.85 -4.10
N ILE A 145 -11.51 -13.67 -3.13
CA ILE A 145 -10.89 -13.69 -1.80
C ILE A 145 -9.45 -14.18 -1.90
N LEU A 146 -9.18 -15.19 -2.72
CA LEU A 146 -7.83 -15.69 -2.99
C LEU A 146 -6.96 -14.63 -3.68
N ALA A 147 -7.47 -14.00 -4.74
CA ALA A 147 -6.77 -12.95 -5.48
C ALA A 147 -6.50 -11.73 -4.59
N ARG A 148 -7.46 -11.33 -3.76
CA ARG A 148 -7.30 -10.26 -2.76
C ARG A 148 -6.21 -10.60 -1.75
N LYS A 149 -6.20 -11.82 -1.19
CA LYS A 149 -5.14 -12.27 -0.27
C LYS A 149 -3.76 -12.20 -0.92
N LYS A 150 -3.61 -12.66 -2.17
CA LYS A 150 -2.33 -12.60 -2.91
C LYS A 150 -1.91 -11.16 -3.21
N THR A 151 -2.84 -10.28 -3.54
CA THR A 151 -2.58 -8.86 -3.77
C THR A 151 -2.15 -8.14 -2.49
N HIS A 152 -2.83 -8.40 -1.38
CA HIS A 152 -2.44 -7.87 -0.08
C HIS A 152 -1.11 -8.43 0.43
N LEU A 153 -0.78 -9.69 0.11
CA LEU A 153 0.54 -10.27 0.39
C LEU A 153 1.64 -9.48 -0.32
N LEU A 154 1.47 -9.20 -1.61
CA LEU A 154 2.42 -8.38 -2.37
C LEU A 154 2.58 -6.98 -1.75
N SER A 155 1.47 -6.32 -1.43
CA SER A 155 1.47 -5.01 -0.78
C SER A 155 2.18 -5.03 0.59
N THR A 156 2.01 -6.11 1.35
CA THR A 156 2.66 -6.28 2.65
C THR A 156 4.15 -6.55 2.52
N ILE A 157 4.58 -7.36 1.56
CA ILE A 157 6.01 -7.55 1.25
C ILE A 157 6.64 -6.20 0.88
N LEU A 158 5.98 -5.41 0.03
CA LEU A 158 6.47 -4.09 -0.35
C LEU A 158 6.57 -3.13 0.84
N SER A 159 5.60 -3.17 1.75
CA SER A 159 5.61 -2.38 2.99
C SER A 159 6.73 -2.81 3.95
N LEU A 160 6.96 -4.12 4.08
CA LEU A 160 8.07 -4.67 4.88
C LEU A 160 9.43 -4.32 4.29
N LEU A 161 9.58 -4.35 2.97
CA LEU A 161 10.79 -3.88 2.29
C LEU A 161 11.02 -2.38 2.56
N ALA A 162 9.97 -1.56 2.49
CA ALA A 162 10.07 -0.14 2.80
C ALA A 162 10.49 0.11 4.27
N LEU A 163 9.97 -0.69 5.21
CA LEU A 163 10.42 -0.67 6.60
C LEU A 163 11.89 -1.09 6.73
N ALA A 164 12.30 -2.16 6.04
CA ALA A 164 13.68 -2.61 6.06
C ALA A 164 14.63 -1.51 5.53
N PHE A 165 14.28 -0.84 4.44
CA PHE A 165 15.03 0.32 3.94
C PHE A 165 15.09 1.47 4.95
N CYS A 166 14.00 1.76 5.65
CA CYS A 166 13.96 2.76 6.71
C CYS A 166 14.91 2.44 7.87
N VAL A 167 14.91 1.18 8.32
CA VAL A 167 15.77 0.67 9.39
C VAL A 167 17.23 0.65 8.95
N ILE A 168 17.53 0.13 7.75
CA ILE A 168 18.88 0.11 7.18
C ILE A 168 19.43 1.54 7.08
N LYS A 169 18.64 2.51 6.64
CA LYS A 169 19.06 3.92 6.60
C LYS A 169 19.42 4.45 7.99
N GLU A 170 18.68 4.07 9.03
CA GLU A 170 18.98 4.48 10.41
C GLU A 170 20.30 3.84 10.90
N PHE A 171 20.55 2.57 10.56
CA PHE A 171 21.82 1.90 10.85
C PHE A 171 23.01 2.48 10.04
N LEU A 172 22.79 2.89 8.79
CA LEU A 172 23.81 3.50 7.92
C LEU A 172 24.08 4.98 8.27
N LYS A 173 23.17 5.63 9.00
CA LYS A 173 23.37 6.97 9.53
C LYS A 173 24.43 6.90 10.62
N LYS A 174 25.71 6.97 10.22
CA LYS A 174 26.83 7.17 11.16
C LYS A 174 26.49 8.34 12.10
N PRO A 175 26.83 8.26 13.39
CA PRO A 175 26.66 9.39 14.29
C PRO A 175 27.39 10.58 13.67
N LYS A 176 26.65 11.65 13.34
CA LYS A 176 27.27 12.91 12.97
C LYS A 176 28.12 13.34 14.15
N ILE A 177 29.43 13.22 14.01
CA ILE A 177 30.40 13.89 14.88
C ILE A 177 30.02 15.37 14.84
N LYS A 178 29.80 15.95 16.02
CA LYS A 178 29.58 17.39 16.19
C LYS A 178 30.74 18.12 15.51
N GLU A 179 30.47 18.79 14.39
CA GLU A 179 31.25 19.99 14.05
C GLU A 179 30.57 21.15 14.78
N GLU A 180 31.09 21.45 15.98
CA GLU A 180 31.11 22.81 16.49
C GLU A 180 31.91 23.66 15.50
N GLY A 181 31.33 24.76 15.01
CA GLY A 181 32.08 25.69 14.17
C GLY A 181 31.22 26.55 13.24
N THR A 182 30.87 27.73 13.73
CA THR A 182 30.84 28.96 12.92
C THR A 182 29.68 29.14 11.93
N TYR A 183 28.51 29.51 12.44
CA TYR A 183 27.66 30.49 11.75
C TYR A 183 27.95 31.88 12.35
N CYS A 184 29.05 32.48 11.90
CA CYS A 184 29.26 33.92 12.02
C CYS A 184 28.47 34.63 10.91
N GLU A 185 27.77 35.69 11.32
CA GLU A 185 27.24 36.83 10.59
C GLU A 185 27.49 36.94 9.07
N ARG A 186 26.39 37.01 8.29
CA ARG A 186 25.92 38.26 7.66
C ARG A 186 24.59 38.07 6.96
#